data_AF-A0A443RV60-F1
#
_entry.id   AF-A0A443RV60-F1
#
_cell.length_a   1.000
_cell.length_b   1.000
_cell.length_c   1.000
_cell.angle_alpha   90.00
_cell.angle_beta   90.00
_cell.angle_gamma   90.00
#
_symmetry.space_group_name_H-M   'P 1'
#
loop_
_entity.id
_entity.type
_entity.pdbx_description
1 polymer ?
#
loop_
_entity_poly.entity_id
_entity_poly.type
_entity_poly.pdbx_seq_one_letter_code
_entity_poly.pdbx_strand_id
1 'polypeptide(L)'
;YSTLINSPFFTQHEETLLPLIDYFELTWIGRSVGGSTRRRPPRFPISVWNCYYAALEGLPRTNNSIEGWHRAFQSLISADHPSIWTCIEGFKKDYAINEMKLEQFIGGTSRSPTKKVYKDTAERIRNIVSDYDNRDTLVYLRGIAHNFRLQAL
;
A
#
# COMPACT_ATOMS: atom_id res chain seq x y z
N TYR A 1 11.81 -4.58 -22.40
CA TYR A 1 11.11 -3.57 -23.23
C TYR A 1 11.54 -3.69 -24.69
N SER A 2 12.80 -3.44 -25.04
CA SER A 2 13.30 -3.57 -26.43
C SER A 2 13.08 -4.98 -27.01
N THR A 3 13.30 -6.01 -26.19
CA THR A 3 13.00 -7.41 -26.54
C THR A 3 11.52 -7.69 -26.81
N LEU A 4 10.61 -6.97 -26.15
CA LEU A 4 9.15 -7.15 -26.30
C LEU A 4 8.67 -6.52 -27.60
N ILE A 5 9.11 -5.29 -27.90
CA ILE A 5 8.72 -4.56 -29.11
C ILE A 5 9.30 -5.23 -30.37
N ASN A 6 10.49 -5.80 -30.27
CA ASN A 6 11.10 -6.53 -31.38
C ASN A 6 10.60 -7.98 -31.50
N SER A 7 9.62 -8.40 -30.69
CA SER A 7 9.11 -9.76 -30.75
C SER A 7 8.19 -9.94 -31.98
N PRO A 8 8.20 -11.11 -32.64
CA PRO A 8 7.34 -11.38 -33.80
C PRO A 8 5.84 -11.16 -33.50
N PHE A 9 5.44 -11.49 -32.27
CA PHE A 9 4.07 -11.29 -31.79
C PHE A 9 3.70 -9.81 -31.75
N PHE A 10 4.60 -8.95 -31.26
CA PHE A 10 4.33 -7.52 -31.21
C PHE A 10 4.25 -6.91 -32.61
N THR A 11 5.22 -7.24 -33.48
CA THR A 11 5.24 -6.71 -34.86
C THR A 11 4.03 -7.13 -35.68
N GLN A 12 3.47 -8.32 -35.44
CA GLN A 12 2.27 -8.80 -36.13
C GLN A 12 0.98 -8.12 -35.63
N HIS A 13 0.95 -7.66 -34.38
CA HIS A 13 -0.23 -7.06 -33.74
C HIS A 13 0.00 -5.60 -33.33
N GLU A 14 0.91 -4.93 -34.03
CA GLU A 14 1.45 -3.62 -33.66
C GLU A 14 0.34 -2.57 -33.47
N GLU A 15 -0.59 -2.45 -34.43
CA GLU A 15 -1.68 -1.46 -34.34
C GLU A 15 -2.57 -1.63 -33.10
N THR A 16 -2.73 -2.88 -32.63
CA THR A 16 -3.57 -3.17 -31.45
C THR A 16 -2.79 -3.03 -30.14
N LEU A 17 -1.50 -3.39 -30.14
CA LEU A 17 -0.66 -3.39 -28.94
C LEU A 17 0.02 -2.05 -28.69
N LEU A 18 0.27 -1.23 -29.72
CA LEU A 18 0.88 0.09 -29.59
C LEU A 18 0.13 0.97 -28.59
N PRO A 19 -1.22 1.13 -28.65
CA PRO A 19 -1.95 1.93 -27.66
C PRO A 19 -1.76 1.43 -26.22
N LEU A 20 -1.69 0.11 -26.02
CA LEU A 20 -1.49 -0.51 -24.72
C LEU A 20 -0.06 -0.23 -24.19
N ILE A 21 0.95 -0.37 -25.05
CA ILE A 21 2.34 -0.05 -24.71
C ILE A 21 2.49 1.44 -24.42
N ASP A 22 1.89 2.31 -25.23
CA ASP A 22 1.91 3.76 -25.04
C ASP A 22 1.27 4.17 -23.71
N TYR A 23 0.16 3.52 -23.34
CA TYR A 23 -0.47 3.69 -22.04
C TYR A 23 0.46 3.25 -20.90
N PHE A 24 1.07 2.07 -21.01
CA PHE A 24 1.94 1.53 -19.97
C PHE A 24 3.20 2.38 -19.79
N GLU A 25 3.82 2.82 -20.89
CA GLU A 25 4.97 3.72 -20.85
C GLU A 25 4.61 5.06 -20.23
N LEU A 26 3.47 5.67 -20.57
CA LEU A 26 3.09 6.95 -20.00
C LEU A 26 2.74 6.83 -18.51
N THR A 27 2.08 5.74 -18.13
CA THR A 27 1.51 5.58 -16.79
C THR A 27 2.56 5.10 -15.80
N TRP A 28 3.43 4.18 -16.21
CA TRP A 28 4.22 3.35 -15.30
C TRP A 28 5.74 3.51 -15.50
N ILE A 29 6.26 3.53 -16.74
CA ILE A 29 7.72 3.52 -16.97
C ILE A 29 8.31 4.91 -17.20
N GLY A 30 7.59 5.78 -17.91
CA GLY A 30 8.02 7.07 -18.41
C GLY A 30 8.51 7.02 -19.87
N ARG A 31 8.00 7.89 -20.76
CA ARG A 31 8.38 7.89 -22.19
C ARG A 31 9.84 8.32 -22.42
N SER A 32 10.55 7.66 -23.34
CA SER A 32 11.87 8.12 -23.80
C SER A 32 11.76 9.49 -24.48
N VAL A 33 12.73 10.37 -24.22
CA VAL A 33 12.85 11.65 -24.91
C VAL A 33 13.80 11.48 -26.09
N GLY A 34 13.25 11.50 -27.31
CA GLY A 34 14.04 11.56 -28.55
C GLY A 34 15.03 10.41 -28.74
N GLY A 35 14.68 9.18 -28.35
CA GLY A 35 15.55 8.01 -28.49
C GLY A 35 16.74 7.99 -27.51
N SER A 36 16.80 8.93 -26.57
CA SER A 36 17.82 8.93 -25.51
C SER A 36 17.45 7.98 -24.36
N THR A 37 18.46 7.61 -23.57
CA THR A 37 18.29 6.88 -22.30
C THR A 37 17.48 7.69 -21.27
N ARG A 38 17.32 9.00 -21.48
CA ARG A 38 16.55 9.87 -20.58
C ARG A 38 15.05 9.68 -20.81
N ARG A 39 14.35 9.23 -19.76
CA ARG A 39 12.88 9.08 -19.74
C ARG A 39 12.22 10.24 -19.01
N ARG A 40 11.05 10.67 -19.47
CA ARG A 40 10.17 11.57 -18.72
C ARG A 40 9.63 10.83 -17.49
N PRO A 41 9.34 11.52 -16.37
CA PRO A 41 8.71 10.87 -15.23
C PRO A 41 7.38 10.20 -15.65
N PRO A 42 7.10 8.97 -15.22
CA PRO A 42 5.80 8.36 -15.39
C PRO A 42 4.74 9.08 -14.56
N ARG A 43 3.46 8.87 -14.91
CA ARG A 43 2.33 9.37 -14.09
C ARG A 43 2.38 8.82 -12.66
N PHE A 44 2.81 7.58 -12.49
CA PHE A 44 3.03 6.94 -11.19
C PHE A 44 4.51 6.55 -11.06
N PRO A 45 5.30 7.29 -10.26
CA PRO A 45 6.73 7.03 -10.06
C PRO A 45 7.03 5.58 -9.63
N ILE A 46 8.09 4.99 -10.18
CA ILE A 46 8.52 3.62 -9.83
C ILE A 46 8.80 3.50 -8.33
N SER A 47 9.24 4.60 -7.68
CA SER A 47 9.49 4.65 -6.24
C SER A 47 8.26 4.36 -5.37
N VAL A 48 7.04 4.49 -5.90
CA VAL A 48 5.80 4.21 -5.15
C VAL A 48 5.23 2.82 -5.40
N TRP A 49 5.89 1.99 -6.21
CA TRP A 49 5.36 0.67 -6.61
C TRP A 49 5.53 -0.40 -5.54
N ASN A 50 6.42 -0.17 -4.59
CA ASN A 50 6.72 -1.12 -3.54
C ASN A 50 6.42 -0.51 -2.16
N CYS A 51 6.37 -1.37 -1.15
CA CYS A 51 6.13 -0.99 0.23
C CYS A 51 7.43 -0.78 1.02
N TYR A 52 8.55 -0.43 0.36
CA TYR A 52 9.86 -0.32 1.01
C TYR A 52 9.83 0.66 2.19
N TYR A 53 9.41 1.90 1.95
CA TYR A 53 9.32 2.93 2.99
C TYR A 53 8.28 2.57 4.05
N ALA A 54 7.12 2.05 3.63
CA ALA A 54 6.09 1.60 4.56
C ALA A 54 6.58 0.50 5.52
N ALA A 55 7.40 -0.44 5.03
CA ALA A 55 8.00 -1.48 5.85
C ALA A 55 9.07 -0.92 6.82
N LEU A 56 9.91 0.01 6.35
CA LEU A 56 10.90 0.69 7.19
C LEU A 56 10.24 1.46 8.33
N GLU A 57 9.21 2.24 8.02
CA GLU A 57 8.47 3.07 8.98
C GLU A 57 7.51 2.24 9.87
N GLY A 58 7.30 0.96 9.54
CA GLY A 58 6.36 0.11 10.29
C GLY A 58 4.90 0.42 10.07
N LEU A 59 4.57 1.02 8.92
CA LEU A 59 3.18 1.33 8.60
C LEU A 59 2.36 0.05 8.43
N PRO A 60 1.04 0.10 8.70
CA PRO A 60 0.15 -1.03 8.47
C PRO A 60 0.22 -1.52 7.01
N ARG A 61 0.35 -2.84 6.83
CA ARG A 61 0.39 -3.48 5.50
C ARG A 61 -0.98 -3.51 4.80
N THR A 62 -2.05 -3.51 5.60
CA THR A 62 -3.43 -3.57 5.12
C THR A 62 -4.19 -2.38 5.67
N ASN A 63 -5.27 -2.03 4.97
CA ASN A 63 -6.24 -1.02 5.36
C ASN A 63 -7.23 -1.52 6.44
N ASN A 64 -6.99 -2.67 7.09
CA ASN A 64 -7.94 -3.28 8.06
C ASN A 64 -8.37 -2.31 9.17
N SER A 65 -7.47 -1.46 9.64
CA SER A 65 -7.78 -0.44 10.65
C SER A 65 -8.76 0.60 10.11
N ILE A 66 -8.57 1.02 8.86
CA ILE A 66 -9.44 1.98 8.16
C ILE A 66 -10.80 1.31 7.92
N GLU A 67 -10.84 0.09 7.41
CA GLU A 67 -12.12 -0.62 7.24
C GLU A 67 -12.84 -0.87 8.56
N GLY A 68 -12.11 -1.19 9.62
CA GLY A 68 -12.65 -1.33 10.97
C GLY A 68 -13.26 -0.03 11.48
N TRP A 69 -12.57 1.09 11.29
CA TRP A 69 -13.11 2.41 11.60
C TRP A 69 -14.33 2.74 10.75
N HIS A 70 -14.30 2.52 9.43
CA HIS A 70 -15.46 2.74 8.56
C HIS A 70 -16.68 1.92 9.00
N ARG A 71 -16.51 0.64 9.36
CA ARG A 71 -17.60 -0.20 9.88
C ARG A 71 -18.16 0.34 11.19
N ALA A 72 -17.29 0.74 12.12
CA ALA A 72 -17.72 1.33 13.39
C ALA A 72 -18.44 2.67 13.18
N PHE A 73 -17.94 3.52 12.29
CA PHE A 73 -18.51 4.81 11.95
C PHE A 73 -19.87 4.67 11.24
N GLN A 74 -19.99 3.73 10.31
CA GLN A 74 -21.27 3.39 9.68
C GLN A 74 -22.29 2.92 10.73
N SER A 75 -21.87 2.07 11.68
CA SER A 75 -22.73 1.66 12.79
C SER A 75 -23.12 2.84 13.69
N LEU A 76 -22.22 3.79 13.93
CA LEU A 76 -22.47 4.98 14.74
C LEU A 76 -23.51 5.92 14.10
N ILE A 77 -23.44 6.08 12.78
CA ILE A 77 -24.41 6.88 12.02
C ILE A 77 -25.73 6.12 11.85
N SER A 78 -25.68 4.79 11.72
CA SER A 78 -26.85 3.92 11.49
C SER A 78 -27.70 4.35 10.28
N ALA A 79 -27.04 4.73 9.17
CA ALA A 79 -27.71 5.08 7.92
C ALA A 79 -26.87 4.70 6.70
N ASP A 80 -27.52 4.23 5.63
CA ASP A 80 -26.86 3.82 4.38
C ASP A 80 -26.55 5.01 3.47
N HIS A 81 -27.39 6.05 3.51
CA HIS A 81 -27.27 7.28 2.74
C HIS A 81 -27.46 8.52 3.63
N PRO A 82 -26.55 8.78 4.58
CA PRO A 82 -26.67 9.92 5.48
C PRO A 82 -26.59 11.25 4.70
N SER A 83 -27.42 12.22 5.11
CA SER A 83 -27.24 13.60 4.67
C SER A 83 -25.90 14.16 5.17
N ILE A 84 -25.41 15.24 4.56
CA ILE A 84 -24.19 15.91 5.04
C ILE A 84 -24.29 16.29 6.53
N TRP A 85 -25.46 16.72 6.98
CA TRP A 85 -25.71 17.08 8.38
C TRP A 85 -25.62 15.86 9.30
N THR A 86 -26.23 14.74 8.90
CA THR A 86 -26.13 13.48 9.65
C THR A 86 -24.69 12.99 9.74
N CYS A 87 -23.92 13.16 8.66
CA CYS A 87 -22.50 12.81 8.62
C CYS A 87 -21.67 13.67 9.59
N ILE A 88 -21.89 15.00 9.59
CA ILE A 88 -21.24 15.92 10.52
C ILE A 88 -21.54 15.55 11.98
N GLU A 89 -22.80 15.24 12.31
CA GLU A 89 -23.17 14.78 13.65
C GLU A 89 -22.53 13.43 14.00
N GLY A 90 -22.38 12.54 13.02
CA GLY A 90 -21.61 11.31 13.16
C GLY A 90 -20.15 11.56 13.55
N PHE A 91 -19.48 12.49 12.87
CA PHE A 91 -18.10 12.87 13.21
C PHE A 91 -17.97 13.48 14.60
N LYS A 92 -18.92 14.32 15.03
CA LYS A 92 -18.94 14.86 16.41
C LYS A 92 -19.04 13.75 17.45
N LYS A 93 -19.89 12.74 17.20
CA LYS A 93 -20.02 11.57 18.08
C LYS A 93 -18.75 10.73 18.10
N ASP A 94 -18.15 10.44 16.95
CA ASP A 94 -16.91 9.66 16.86
C ASP A 94 -15.76 10.37 17.60
N TYR A 95 -15.68 11.69 17.46
CA TYR A 95 -14.73 12.54 18.18
C TYR A 95 -14.92 12.41 19.70
N ALA A 96 -16.15 12.59 20.21
CA ALA A 96 -16.43 12.46 21.65
C ALA A 96 -16.06 11.07 22.21
N ILE A 97 -16.35 10.00 21.45
CA ILE A 97 -15.96 8.63 21.83
C ILE A 97 -14.44 8.48 21.88
N ASN A 98 -13.72 9.06 20.92
CA ASN A 98 -12.26 8.97 20.86
C ASN A 98 -11.58 9.81 21.96
N GLU A 99 -12.15 10.96 22.31
CA GLU A 99 -11.70 11.77 23.44
C GLU A 99 -11.84 10.99 24.76
N MET A 100 -12.99 10.35 24.99
CA MET A 100 -13.19 9.48 26.15
C MET A 100 -12.17 8.33 26.20
N LYS A 101 -11.88 7.67 25.07
CA LYS A 101 -10.85 6.61 24.99
C LYS A 101 -9.44 7.15 25.27
N LEU A 102 -9.15 8.39 24.85
CA LEU A 102 -7.88 9.04 25.12
C LEU A 102 -7.71 9.31 26.61
N GLU A 103 -8.72 9.88 27.27
CA GLU A 103 -8.71 10.13 28.71
C GLU A 103 -8.58 8.83 29.52
N GLN A 104 -9.28 7.76 29.12
CA GLN A 104 -9.11 6.44 29.74
C GLN A 104 -7.67 5.93 29.61
N PHE A 105 -7.05 6.12 28.45
CA PHE A 105 -5.66 5.74 28.21
C PHE A 105 -4.69 6.57 29.06
N ILE A 106 -4.90 7.89 29.16
CA ILE A 106 -4.14 8.79 30.04
C ILE A 106 -4.29 8.34 31.51
N GLY A 107 -5.49 7.93 31.91
CA GLY A 107 -5.78 7.35 33.22
C GLY A 107 -5.18 5.95 33.46
N GLY A 108 -4.35 5.42 32.56
CA GLY A 108 -3.62 4.16 32.72
C GLY A 108 -4.36 2.93 32.18
N THR A 109 -5.50 3.09 31.52
CA THR A 109 -6.18 1.96 30.87
C THR A 109 -5.37 1.48 29.68
N SER A 110 -4.96 0.21 29.68
CA SER A 110 -4.18 -0.35 28.57
C SER A 110 -5.06 -0.54 27.34
N ARG A 111 -4.53 -0.20 26.16
CA ARG A 111 -5.16 -0.57 24.88
C ARG A 111 -5.05 -2.08 24.65
N SER A 112 -6.05 -2.67 24.01
CA SER A 112 -6.00 -4.06 23.58
C SER A 112 -4.76 -4.31 22.71
N PRO A 113 -3.88 -5.25 23.08
CA PRO A 113 -2.65 -5.47 22.35
C PRO A 113 -2.93 -6.04 20.96
N THR A 114 -2.24 -5.52 19.94
CA THR A 114 -2.17 -6.18 18.63
C THR A 114 -1.60 -7.58 18.81
N LYS A 115 -2.16 -8.58 18.10
CA LYS A 115 -1.67 -9.96 18.15
C LYS A 115 -0.15 -9.98 17.89
N LYS A 116 0.59 -10.66 18.78
CA LYS A 116 2.06 -10.74 18.76
C LYS A 116 2.61 -11.15 17.38
N VAL A 117 1.98 -12.14 16.75
CA VAL A 117 2.36 -12.64 15.41
C VAL A 117 2.48 -11.52 14.37
N TYR A 118 1.58 -10.54 14.37
CA TYR A 118 1.64 -9.43 13.40
C TYR A 118 2.79 -8.47 13.69
N LYS A 119 3.06 -8.20 14.98
CA LYS A 119 4.19 -7.36 15.39
C LYS A 119 5.51 -8.01 14.99
N ASP A 120 5.69 -9.28 15.36
CA ASP A 120 6.90 -10.05 15.06
C ASP A 120 7.14 -10.16 13.54
N THR A 121 6.06 -10.34 12.75
CA THR A 121 6.17 -10.39 11.29
C THR A 121 6.58 -9.03 10.70
N ALA A 122 6.00 -7.93 11.19
CA ALA A 122 6.36 -6.59 10.74
C ALA A 122 7.83 -6.27 11.08
N GLU A 123 8.29 -6.67 12.26
CA GLU A 123 9.67 -6.50 12.70
C GLU A 123 10.66 -7.31 11.85
N ARG A 124 10.38 -8.59 11.57
CA ARG A 124 11.20 -9.41 10.67
C ARG A 124 11.29 -8.81 9.27
N ILE A 125 10.17 -8.32 8.72
CA ILE A 125 10.16 -7.65 7.41
C ILE A 125 11.02 -6.39 7.47
N ARG A 126 10.82 -5.53 8.48
CA ARG A 126 11.61 -4.31 8.65
C ARG A 126 13.11 -4.59 8.67
N ASN A 127 13.55 -5.60 9.43
CA ASN A 127 14.96 -5.97 9.53
C ASN A 127 15.55 -6.43 8.19
N ILE A 128 14.76 -7.09 7.34
CA ILE A 128 15.20 -7.49 6.00
C ILE A 128 15.27 -6.27 5.07
N VAL A 129 14.29 -5.37 5.16
CA VAL A 129 14.20 -4.15 4.34
C VAL A 129 15.31 -3.15 4.70
N SER A 130 15.62 -2.97 5.98
CA SER A 130 16.70 -2.07 6.43
C SER A 130 18.09 -2.51 5.99
N ASP A 131 18.24 -3.78 5.64
CA ASP A 131 19.51 -4.40 5.24
C ASP A 131 19.53 -4.72 3.73
N TYR A 132 18.69 -4.03 2.94
CA TYR A 132 18.55 -4.27 1.50
C TYR A 132 19.87 -4.07 0.75
N ASP A 133 20.57 -2.96 0.99
CA ASP A 133 21.79 -2.60 0.25
C ASP A 133 22.97 -3.54 0.50
N ASN A 134 22.93 -4.32 1.58
CA ASN A 134 23.98 -5.28 1.95
C ASN A 134 23.66 -6.72 1.51
N ARG A 135 22.54 -6.95 0.80
CA ARG A 135 22.07 -8.29 0.42
C ARG A 135 22.06 -8.48 -1.09
N ASP A 136 22.35 -9.70 -1.51
CA ASP A 136 22.01 -10.12 -2.86
C ASP A 136 20.49 -10.04 -3.09
N THR A 137 20.07 -9.56 -4.26
CA THR A 137 18.66 -9.32 -4.60
C THR A 137 17.81 -10.58 -4.46
N LEU A 138 18.32 -11.75 -4.84
CA LEU A 138 17.56 -13.01 -4.73
C LEU A 138 17.45 -13.45 -3.28
N VAL A 139 18.50 -13.24 -2.48
CA VAL A 139 18.47 -13.51 -1.02
C VAL A 139 17.47 -12.58 -0.32
N TYR A 140 17.44 -11.30 -0.69
CA TYR A 140 16.47 -10.33 -0.19
C TYR A 140 15.04 -10.76 -0.49
N LEU A 141 14.72 -11.03 -1.76
CA LEU A 141 13.39 -11.44 -2.19
C LEU A 141 12.94 -12.75 -1.52
N ARG A 142 13.86 -13.71 -1.34
CA ARG A 142 13.59 -14.95 -0.62
C ARG A 142 13.26 -14.69 0.86
N GLY A 143 14.01 -13.81 1.52
CA GLY A 143 13.75 -13.40 2.91
C GLY A 143 12.36 -12.77 3.07
N ILE A 144 11.99 -11.89 2.15
CA ILE A 144 10.65 -11.30 2.11
C ILE A 144 9.58 -12.37 1.88
N ALA A 145 9.77 -13.30 0.93
CA ALA A 145 8.84 -14.40 0.65
C ALA A 145 8.57 -15.30 1.86
N HIS A 146 9.57 -15.56 2.71
CA HIS A 146 9.38 -16.34 3.94
C HIS A 146 8.38 -15.70 4.91
N ASN A 147 8.25 -14.37 4.91
CA ASN A 147 7.31 -13.64 5.78
C ASN A 147 5.91 -13.50 5.17
N PHE A 148 5.73 -13.94 3.92
CA PHE A 148 4.43 -14.01 3.25
C PHE A 148 3.76 -15.39 3.34
N ARG A 149 4.40 -16.39 3.99
CA ARG A 149 3.71 -17.64 4.34
C ARG A 149 2.58 -17.33 5.32
N LEU A 150 1.40 -17.16 4.75
CA LEU A 150 0.10 -17.05 5.39
C LEU A 150 -0.02 -18.19 6.41
N GLN A 151 0.04 -17.88 7.70
CA GLN A 151 -0.82 -18.59 8.63
C GLN A 151 -2.23 -18.29 8.15
N ALA A 152 -2.82 -19.25 7.43
CA ALA A 152 -4.21 -19.21 7.02
C ALA A 152 -5.07 -18.81 8.23
N LEU A 153 -5.91 -17.80 8.03
CA LEU A 153 -7.02 -17.50 8.93
C LEU A 153 -8.00 -18.68 8.90
#